data_AF-A0A651I5B9-F1
#
_entry.id   AF-A0A651I5B9-F1
#
_cell.length_a   1.000
_cell.length_b   1.000
_cell.length_c   1.000
_cell.angle_alpha   90.00
_cell.angle_beta   90.00
_cell.angle_gamma   90.00
#
_symmetry.space_group_name_H-M   'P 1'
#
loop_
_entity.id
_entity.type
_entity.pdbx_description
1 polymer ?
#
loop_
_entity_poly.entity_id
_entity_poly.type
_entity_poly.pdbx_seq_one_letter_code
_entity_poly.pdbx_strand_id
1 'polypeptide(L)'
;IVLGRRRFRVDGDLPRARKLARRTFVVGMGGLAAMLGGAHFFGGFALRSVYLSMTPAVVSVLLLWWVFLRLGFLGERGVDDKLRCAACDYPYEGAGSDRCPECGAAWHEPAALLARHSTKERWNTSAVACYLVLFGVFVLANVQSEKFYAVTPTGRLVAAVAVHGESYDRGIWDHINGRTLTQAQTTSLAERILDEPASDRLNSFASDWFFDRLVAGEISESHIERFVRDRVVLTLQASPSGTGGDVRAVAIAEAVGWAPYRLRFELAGVGLGIDGGPPAARSTNFRSIRHSRTTPEARTTQWTHRITGLEPGERTLRFECWVVLTHSFSSSTIVWQSQTIPAPVHGSIGSVRLEATTTISVP
;
A
#
# COMPACT_ATOMS: atom_id res chain seq x y z
N ILE A 1 -4.37 62.75 32.30
CA ILE A 1 -3.34 61.68 32.35
C ILE A 1 -2.50 61.80 31.07
N VAL A 2 -1.27 62.27 31.21
CA VAL A 2 -0.30 62.47 30.12
C VAL A 2 0.30 61.09 29.79
N LEU A 3 0.05 60.56 28.59
CA LEU A 3 0.70 59.34 28.10
C LEU A 3 1.96 59.72 27.33
N GLY A 4 3.11 59.60 27.99
CA GLY A 4 4.42 59.82 27.40
C GLY A 4 4.78 58.76 26.34
N ARG A 5 5.12 59.23 25.13
CA ARG A 5 5.80 58.44 24.10
C ARG A 5 7.19 58.03 24.60
N ARG A 6 7.37 56.79 25.05
CA ARG A 6 8.72 56.19 25.17
C ARG A 6 9.24 55.88 23.77
N ARG A 7 10.26 56.62 23.33
CA ARG A 7 11.10 56.22 22.18
C ARG A 7 11.95 55.02 22.64
N PHE A 8 11.70 53.84 22.07
CA PHE A 8 12.65 52.73 22.18
C PHE A 8 13.90 53.08 21.37
N ARG A 9 15.07 53.00 22.02
CA ARG A 9 16.38 53.17 21.38
C ARG A 9 16.73 51.83 20.70
N VAL A 10 16.59 51.76 19.39
CA VAL A 10 16.60 50.51 18.59
C VAL A 10 18.01 49.90 18.44
N ASP A 11 19.08 50.62 18.80
CA ASP A 11 20.45 50.21 18.44
C ASP A 11 21.08 49.15 19.36
N GLY A 12 20.46 48.79 20.50
CA GLY A 12 21.08 47.90 21.50
C GLY A 12 20.59 46.44 21.54
N ASP A 13 19.32 46.19 21.22
CA ASP A 13 18.66 44.92 21.59
C ASP A 13 18.47 43.93 20.43
N LEU A 14 18.58 44.38 19.17
CA LEU A 14 18.50 43.50 18.00
C LEU A 14 19.53 42.36 17.97
N PRO A 15 20.81 42.57 18.35
CA PRO A 15 21.81 41.49 18.36
C PRO A 15 21.47 40.40 19.38
N ARG A 16 20.90 40.76 20.54
CA ARG A 16 20.51 39.82 21.59
C ARG A 16 19.29 39.00 21.16
N ALA A 17 18.29 39.63 20.54
CA ALA A 17 17.12 38.94 19.99
C ALA A 17 17.52 37.93 18.88
N ARG A 18 18.45 38.30 17.98
CA ARG A 18 18.98 37.39 16.94
C ARG A 18 19.69 36.17 17.54
N LYS A 19 20.47 36.36 18.61
CA LYS A 19 21.18 35.26 19.29
C LYS A 19 20.22 34.32 20.03
N LEU A 20 19.15 34.87 20.62
CA LEU A 20 18.11 34.07 21.27
C LEU A 20 17.32 33.23 20.25
N ALA A 21 16.90 33.83 19.14
CA ALA A 21 16.16 33.15 18.07
C ALA A 21 16.96 31.98 17.45
N ARG A 22 18.26 32.18 17.19
CA ARG A 22 19.15 31.10 16.69
C ARG A 22 19.29 29.96 17.71
N ARG A 23 19.37 30.24 19.01
CA ARG A 23 19.45 29.21 20.05
C ARG A 23 18.18 28.39 20.15
N THR A 24 17.00 29.02 20.14
CA THR A 24 15.71 28.29 20.10
C THR A 24 15.56 27.43 18.86
N PHE A 25 16.08 27.85 17.70
CA PHE A 25 16.05 27.05 16.47
C PHE A 25 16.92 25.79 16.58
N VAL A 26 18.17 25.92 17.05
CA VAL A 26 19.07 24.77 17.20
C VAL A 26 18.54 23.76 18.22
N VAL A 27 17.97 24.23 19.33
CA VAL A 27 17.38 23.35 20.36
C VAL A 27 16.10 22.67 19.86
N GLY A 28 15.23 23.40 19.15
CA GLY A 28 14.01 22.84 18.56
C GLY A 28 14.29 21.77 17.49
N MET A 29 15.26 22.02 16.61
CA MET A 29 15.67 21.04 15.59
C MET A 29 16.33 19.81 16.20
N GLY A 30 17.13 19.96 17.26
CA GLY A 30 17.72 18.84 17.99
C GLY A 30 16.67 17.96 18.68
N GLY A 31 15.66 18.56 19.30
CA GLY A 31 14.53 17.84 19.91
C GLY A 31 13.69 17.07 18.89
N LEU A 32 13.42 17.68 17.73
CA LEU A 32 12.70 17.03 16.65
C LEU A 32 13.50 15.84 16.08
N ALA A 33 14.81 15.98 15.84
CA ALA A 33 15.65 14.90 15.36
C ALA A 33 15.71 13.72 16.36
N ALA A 34 15.74 14.00 17.66
CA ALA A 34 15.71 12.97 18.70
C ALA A 34 14.35 12.23 18.76
N MET A 35 13.23 12.95 18.61
CA MET A 35 11.89 12.34 18.53
C MET A 35 11.74 11.48 17.27
N LEU A 36 12.23 11.96 16.13
CA LEU A 36 12.18 11.21 14.88
C LEU A 36 13.07 9.95 14.94
N GLY A 37 14.24 10.03 15.59
CA GLY A 37 15.13 8.89 15.81
C GLY A 37 14.57 7.84 16.79
N GLY A 38 13.89 8.26 17.86
CA GLY A 38 13.28 7.36 18.84
C GLY A 38 12.09 6.56 18.30
N ALA A 39 11.30 7.16 17.39
CA ALA A 39 10.13 6.52 16.78
C ALA A 39 10.49 5.38 15.81
N HIS A 40 11.70 5.39 15.23
CA HIS A 40 12.17 4.28 14.38
C HIS A 40 12.54 3.03 15.17
N PHE A 41 12.80 3.15 16.49
CA PHE A 41 13.31 2.04 17.30
C PHE A 41 12.22 1.30 18.09
N PHE A 42 11.07 1.94 18.36
CA PHE A 42 9.99 1.36 19.17
C PHE A 42 8.65 1.31 18.43
N GLY A 43 8.42 0.23 17.69
CA GLY A 43 7.09 -0.40 17.60
C GLY A 43 6.26 -0.20 16.33
N GLY A 44 5.93 -1.33 15.68
CA GLY A 44 4.59 -1.61 15.14
C GLY A 44 4.14 -0.89 13.87
N PHE A 45 3.68 -1.67 12.89
CA PHE A 45 3.12 -1.26 11.60
C PHE A 45 2.08 -0.10 11.69
N ALA A 46 1.36 0.02 12.79
CA ALA A 46 0.39 1.10 13.05
C ALA A 46 1.04 2.49 13.23
N LEU A 47 2.17 2.58 13.94
CA LEU A 47 2.90 3.85 14.09
C LEU A 47 3.56 4.26 12.76
N ARG A 48 3.98 3.30 11.92
CA ARG A 48 4.55 3.59 10.60
C ARG A 48 3.56 4.27 9.66
N SER A 49 2.29 3.87 9.67
CA SER A 49 1.21 4.52 8.89
C SER A 49 0.94 5.94 9.37
N VAL A 50 0.79 6.13 10.69
CA VAL A 50 0.61 7.47 11.29
C VAL A 50 1.81 8.36 10.98
N TYR A 51 3.02 7.83 11.08
CA TYR A 51 4.25 8.58 10.82
C TYR A 51 4.44 8.93 9.34
N LEU A 52 4.08 8.04 8.41
CA LEU A 52 4.06 8.32 6.96
C LEU A 52 3.02 9.38 6.59
N SER A 53 1.89 9.44 7.29
CA SER A 53 0.88 10.49 7.08
C SER A 53 1.27 11.82 7.74
N MET A 54 1.95 11.79 8.89
CA MET A 54 2.34 13.00 9.63
C MET A 54 3.66 13.61 9.16
N THR A 55 4.61 12.83 8.62
CA THR A 55 5.89 13.36 8.11
C THR A 55 5.72 14.43 7.03
N PRO A 56 4.90 14.26 5.98
CA PRO A 56 4.72 15.32 5.01
C PRO A 56 4.07 16.57 5.63
N ALA A 57 3.16 16.40 6.59
CA ALA A 57 2.54 17.53 7.31
C ALA A 57 3.55 18.27 8.20
N VAL A 58 4.39 17.56 8.96
CA VAL A 58 5.43 18.15 9.80
C VAL A 58 6.51 18.82 8.96
N VAL A 59 6.97 18.17 7.89
CA VAL A 59 7.94 18.76 6.93
C VAL A 59 7.33 20.01 6.28
N SER A 60 6.06 19.98 5.93
CA SER A 60 5.31 21.12 5.39
C SER A 60 5.27 22.29 6.37
N VAL A 61 4.95 22.04 7.64
CA VAL A 61 4.97 23.06 8.70
C VAL A 61 6.38 23.61 8.94
N LEU A 62 7.41 22.76 8.92
CA LEU A 62 8.80 23.19 9.09
C LEU A 62 9.30 24.01 7.89
N LEU A 63 8.92 23.64 6.66
CA LEU A 63 9.22 24.41 5.45
C LEU A 63 8.49 25.75 5.47
N LEU A 64 7.21 25.77 5.87
CA LEU A 64 6.45 27.01 6.08
C LEU A 64 7.13 27.91 7.10
N TRP A 65 7.54 27.35 8.24
CA TRP A 65 8.21 28.11 9.28
C TRP A 65 9.58 28.63 8.81
N TRP A 66 10.33 27.82 8.06
CA TRP A 66 11.61 28.24 7.47
C TRP A 66 11.45 29.33 6.41
N VAL A 67 10.45 29.21 5.53
CA VAL A 67 10.08 30.24 4.56
C VAL A 67 9.66 31.50 5.31
N PHE A 68 8.80 31.40 6.33
CA PHE A 68 8.39 32.56 7.13
C PHE A 68 9.57 33.23 7.83
N LEU A 69 10.54 32.47 8.35
CA LEU A 69 11.77 33.01 8.95
C LEU A 69 12.66 33.71 7.91
N ARG A 70 12.77 33.14 6.70
CA ARG A 70 13.50 33.75 5.57
C ARG A 70 12.82 35.04 5.07
N LEU A 71 11.49 35.02 4.98
CA LEU A 71 10.68 36.11 4.43
C LEU A 71 10.46 37.26 5.42
N GLY A 72 10.25 36.95 6.70
CA GLY A 72 9.83 37.94 7.70
C GLY A 72 10.90 38.35 8.71
N PHE A 73 11.94 37.53 8.94
CA PHE A 73 12.86 37.73 10.07
C PHE A 73 14.33 37.93 9.67
N LEU A 74 14.77 37.37 8.53
CA LEU A 74 16.15 37.50 8.04
C LEU A 74 16.29 38.41 6.83
N GLY A 75 15.18 38.72 6.15
CA GLY A 75 15.11 39.97 5.40
C GLY A 75 15.19 41.07 6.42
N GLU A 76 16.39 41.62 6.63
CA GLU A 76 16.46 43.00 7.06
C GLU A 76 15.46 43.73 6.18
N ARG A 77 14.38 44.25 6.77
CA ARG A 77 13.87 45.57 6.36
C ARG A 77 15.01 46.55 6.65
N GLY A 78 16.17 46.32 6.02
CA GLY A 78 17.15 47.31 5.74
C GLY A 78 16.34 48.28 4.96
N VAL A 79 16.10 49.41 5.61
CA VAL A 79 15.52 50.61 5.06
C VAL A 79 16.50 51.09 3.97
N ASP A 80 16.61 50.29 2.91
CA ASP A 80 17.04 50.72 1.59
C ASP A 80 15.80 51.17 0.78
N ASP A 81 14.71 51.51 1.47
CA ASP A 81 13.80 52.60 1.07
C ASP A 81 14.55 53.95 1.14
N LYS A 82 15.80 53.99 0.66
CA LYS A 82 16.46 55.25 0.35
C LYS A 82 15.65 55.82 -0.80
N LEU A 83 14.92 56.89 -0.51
CA LEU A 83 14.22 57.66 -1.51
C LEU A 83 15.22 58.01 -2.63
N ARG A 84 14.84 57.88 -3.89
CA ARG A 84 15.74 58.16 -5.02
C ARG A 84 15.19 59.29 -5.86
N CYS A 85 16.08 60.06 -6.50
CA CYS A 85 15.66 61.09 -7.43
C CYS A 85 14.87 60.45 -8.58
N ALA A 86 13.65 60.91 -8.82
CA ALA A 86 12.81 60.37 -9.89
C ALA A 86 13.40 60.58 -11.29
N ALA A 87 14.26 61.59 -11.46
CA ALA A 87 14.87 61.92 -12.75
C ALA A 87 16.11 61.07 -13.08
N CYS A 88 16.93 60.70 -12.09
CA CYS A 88 18.22 60.04 -12.32
C CYS A 88 18.53 58.84 -11.39
N ASP A 89 17.58 58.44 -10.55
CA ASP A 89 17.69 57.33 -9.58
C ASP A 89 18.80 57.49 -8.51
N TYR A 90 19.34 58.71 -8.36
CA TYR A 90 20.36 59.02 -7.35
C TYR A 90 19.79 58.88 -5.92
N PRO A 91 20.49 58.18 -5.01
CA PRO A 91 20.01 57.96 -3.64
C PRO A 91 19.97 59.27 -2.82
N TYR A 92 18.86 59.49 -2.11
CA TYR A 92 18.71 60.59 -1.17
C TYR A 92 19.35 60.24 0.18
N GLU A 93 20.39 60.98 0.56
CA GLU A 93 21.16 60.72 1.79
C GLU A 93 20.81 61.67 2.96
N GLY A 94 19.75 62.47 2.83
CA GLY A 94 19.28 63.39 3.88
C GLY A 94 19.63 64.86 3.67
N ALA A 95 19.11 65.71 4.57
CA ALA A 95 18.75 67.12 4.39
C ALA A 95 19.88 68.16 4.22
N GLY A 96 20.89 67.90 3.39
CA GLY A 96 21.96 68.86 3.10
C GLY A 96 21.69 69.79 1.91
N SER A 97 20.79 69.41 1.00
CA SER A 97 20.57 70.11 -0.28
C SER A 97 19.10 70.05 -0.69
N ASP A 98 18.57 71.15 -1.22
CA ASP A 98 17.22 71.21 -1.81
C ASP A 98 17.15 70.58 -3.21
N ARG A 99 18.31 70.25 -3.81
CA ARG A 99 18.44 69.69 -5.17
C ARG A 99 19.30 68.43 -5.23
N CYS A 100 19.02 67.57 -6.20
CA CYS A 100 19.82 66.39 -6.47
C CYS A 100 21.22 66.80 -6.98
N PRO A 101 22.32 66.24 -6.42
CA PRO A 101 23.67 66.63 -6.82
C PRO A 101 24.03 66.20 -8.25
N GLU A 102 23.43 65.12 -8.76
CA GLU A 102 23.69 64.65 -10.13
C GLU A 102 22.95 65.44 -11.21
N CYS A 103 21.63 65.64 -11.06
CA CYS A 103 20.79 66.19 -12.12
C CYS A 103 20.19 67.58 -11.81
N GLY A 104 20.38 68.09 -10.60
CA GLY A 104 19.87 69.39 -10.17
C GLY A 104 18.35 69.48 -9.90
N ALA A 105 17.60 68.37 -10.03
CA ALA A 105 16.16 68.33 -9.75
C ALA A 105 15.85 68.64 -8.28
N ALA A 106 14.79 69.39 -8.02
CA ALA A 106 14.40 69.76 -6.65
C ALA A 106 13.81 68.55 -5.90
N TRP A 107 14.26 68.30 -4.67
CA TRP A 107 13.78 67.18 -3.86
C TRP A 107 12.36 67.36 -3.31
N HIS A 108 11.89 68.62 -3.21
CA HIS A 108 10.64 68.98 -2.54
C HIS A 108 9.39 68.86 -3.43
N GLU A 109 9.55 68.54 -4.71
CA GLU A 109 8.39 68.33 -5.57
C GLU A 109 7.70 67.01 -5.25
N PRO A 110 6.34 66.95 -5.22
CA PRO A 110 5.59 65.75 -4.82
C PRO A 110 5.90 64.47 -5.64
N ALA A 111 6.56 64.60 -6.79
CA ALA A 111 6.95 63.51 -7.68
C ALA A 111 8.48 63.30 -7.78
N ALA A 112 9.30 64.08 -7.06
CA ALA A 112 10.76 64.03 -7.19
C ALA A 112 11.42 62.82 -6.51
N LEU A 113 10.67 62.08 -5.69
CA LEU A 113 11.16 60.93 -4.93
C LEU A 113 10.41 59.66 -5.32
N LEU A 114 11.12 58.70 -5.91
CA LEU A 114 10.60 57.36 -6.16
C LEU A 114 10.98 56.45 -4.98
N ALA A 115 9.96 55.92 -4.29
CA ALA A 115 10.15 54.76 -3.44
C ALA A 115 10.21 53.54 -4.34
N ARG A 116 11.40 52.94 -4.49
CA ARG A 116 11.55 51.70 -5.24
C ARG A 116 10.99 50.55 -4.40
N HIS A 117 9.70 50.26 -4.55
CA HIS A 117 9.12 49.03 -4.02
C HIS A 117 9.95 47.85 -4.51
N SER A 118 10.67 47.21 -3.60
CA SER A 118 11.57 46.11 -3.96
C SER A 118 10.73 44.98 -4.59
N THR A 119 11.08 44.58 -5.81
CA THR A 119 10.41 43.48 -6.53
C THR A 119 10.41 42.17 -5.75
N LYS A 120 11.26 42.03 -4.72
CA LYS A 120 11.32 40.89 -3.80
C LYS A 120 9.98 40.64 -3.07
N GLU A 121 9.19 41.68 -2.79
CA GLU A 121 7.93 41.53 -2.05
C GLU A 121 6.84 40.79 -2.87
N ARG A 122 6.83 40.96 -4.20
CA ARG A 122 5.85 40.32 -5.10
C ARG A 122 6.10 38.82 -5.34
N TRP A 123 7.36 38.39 -5.30
CA TRP A 123 7.70 36.97 -5.47
C TRP A 123 7.39 36.16 -4.21
N ASN A 124 7.59 36.76 -3.04
CA ASN A 124 7.35 36.11 -1.76
C ASN A 124 5.86 35.85 -1.50
N THR A 125 4.99 36.78 -1.87
CA THR A 125 3.53 36.63 -1.75
C THR A 125 2.99 35.54 -2.68
N SER A 126 3.45 35.50 -3.93
CA SER A 126 3.08 34.46 -4.90
C SER A 126 3.52 33.06 -4.44
N ALA A 127 4.73 32.92 -3.89
CA ALA A 127 5.24 31.66 -3.38
C ALA A 127 4.41 31.13 -2.20
N VAL A 128 4.04 32.01 -1.26
CA VAL A 128 3.17 31.64 -0.12
C VAL A 128 1.77 31.24 -0.60
N ALA A 129 1.19 31.99 -1.54
CA ALA A 129 -0.13 31.66 -2.11
C ALA A 129 -0.12 30.29 -2.81
N CYS A 130 0.88 30.03 -3.67
CA CYS A 130 1.04 28.74 -4.36
C CYS A 130 1.17 27.59 -3.35
N TYR A 131 1.98 27.78 -2.31
CA TYR A 131 2.15 26.79 -1.27
C TYR A 131 0.83 26.50 -0.51
N LEU A 132 0.09 27.53 -0.10
CA LEU A 132 -1.20 27.35 0.60
C LEU A 132 -2.22 26.60 -0.26
N VAL A 133 -2.23 26.84 -1.57
CA VAL A 133 -3.07 26.09 -2.51
C VAL A 133 -2.65 24.62 -2.56
N LEU A 134 -1.36 24.33 -2.73
CA LEU A 134 -0.85 22.95 -2.75
C LEU A 134 -1.10 22.21 -1.43
N PHE A 135 -0.90 22.89 -0.30
CA PHE A 135 -1.21 22.34 1.02
C PHE A 135 -2.71 22.09 1.18
N GLY A 136 -3.56 23.01 0.73
CA GLY A 136 -5.01 22.84 0.71
C GLY A 136 -5.40 21.59 -0.09
N VAL A 137 -4.88 21.45 -1.31
CA VAL A 137 -5.11 20.25 -2.16
C VAL A 137 -4.66 18.97 -1.45
N PHE A 138 -3.49 18.98 -0.80
CA PHE A 138 -2.98 17.84 -0.06
C PHE A 138 -3.88 17.47 1.14
N VAL A 139 -4.30 18.45 1.95
CA VAL A 139 -5.19 18.24 3.09
C VAL A 139 -6.57 17.74 2.61
N LEU A 140 -7.11 18.32 1.54
CA LEU A 140 -8.36 17.87 0.94
C LEU A 140 -8.26 16.42 0.45
N ALA A 141 -7.15 16.03 -0.18
CA ALA A 141 -6.93 14.65 -0.62
C ALA A 141 -6.86 13.64 0.54
N ASN A 142 -6.34 14.04 1.70
CA ASN A 142 -6.17 13.14 2.84
C ASN A 142 -7.36 13.13 3.82
N VAL A 143 -7.98 14.26 4.10
CA VAL A 143 -9.08 14.38 5.09
C VAL A 143 -10.41 13.94 4.50
N GLN A 144 -10.58 13.98 3.18
CA GLN A 144 -11.83 13.62 2.54
C GLN A 144 -11.98 12.14 2.23
N SER A 145 -10.94 11.29 2.33
CA SER A 145 -11.01 9.91 1.81
C SER A 145 -12.25 9.13 2.30
N GLU A 146 -12.53 9.07 3.61
CA GLU A 146 -13.71 8.33 4.12
C GLU A 146 -15.04 8.94 3.67
N LYS A 147 -15.24 10.26 3.84
CA LYS A 147 -16.49 10.91 3.43
C LYS A 147 -16.68 10.89 1.92
N PHE A 148 -15.59 11.00 1.19
CA PHE A 148 -15.54 10.91 -0.27
C PHE A 148 -15.96 9.51 -0.71
N TYR A 149 -15.41 8.46 -0.12
CA TYR A 149 -15.82 7.10 -0.41
C TYR A 149 -17.28 6.86 -0.05
N ALA A 150 -17.78 7.41 1.06
CA ALA A 150 -19.19 7.30 1.43
C ALA A 150 -20.14 7.87 0.36
N VAL A 151 -19.80 9.01 -0.26
CA VAL A 151 -20.63 9.63 -1.33
C VAL A 151 -20.29 9.14 -2.74
N THR A 152 -19.16 8.45 -2.93
CA THR A 152 -18.74 7.97 -4.26
C THR A 152 -19.66 6.83 -4.73
N PRO A 153 -20.18 6.87 -5.97
CA PRO A 153 -20.99 5.78 -6.51
C PRO A 153 -20.24 4.44 -6.51
N THR A 154 -20.94 3.34 -6.20
CA THR A 154 -20.33 2.00 -6.07
C THR A 154 -19.54 1.58 -7.31
N GLY A 155 -20.08 1.83 -8.51
CA GLY A 155 -19.37 1.50 -9.74
C GLY A 155 -18.01 2.20 -9.89
N ARG A 156 -17.85 3.43 -9.35
CA ARG A 156 -16.57 4.13 -9.34
C ARG A 156 -15.61 3.58 -8.30
N LEU A 157 -16.09 3.19 -7.11
CA LEU A 157 -15.26 2.53 -6.10
C LEU A 157 -14.73 1.20 -6.62
N VAL A 158 -15.62 0.39 -7.20
CA VAL A 158 -15.24 -0.86 -7.86
C VAL A 158 -14.20 -0.57 -8.94
N ALA A 159 -14.47 0.34 -9.87
CA ALA A 159 -13.51 0.70 -10.91
C ALA A 159 -12.16 1.22 -10.37
N ALA A 160 -12.15 1.94 -9.24
CA ALA A 160 -10.94 2.48 -8.64
C ALA A 160 -10.04 1.37 -8.08
N VAL A 161 -10.58 0.42 -7.31
CA VAL A 161 -9.83 -0.79 -6.87
C VAL A 161 -9.22 -1.50 -8.07
N ALA A 162 -10.02 -1.53 -9.12
CA ALA A 162 -9.81 -2.32 -10.29
C ALA A 162 -8.75 -1.72 -11.24
N VAL A 163 -8.51 -0.40 -11.18
CA VAL A 163 -7.40 0.29 -11.87
C VAL A 163 -6.13 0.23 -11.05
N HIS A 164 -6.25 0.25 -9.72
CA HIS A 164 -5.11 0.39 -8.83
C HIS A 164 -4.55 -0.92 -8.30
N GLY A 165 -5.16 -2.08 -8.57
CA GLY A 165 -4.68 -3.46 -8.33
C GLY A 165 -4.23 -3.70 -6.88
N GLU A 166 -3.09 -3.11 -6.55
CA GLU A 166 -2.52 -2.95 -5.22
C GLU A 166 -3.15 -1.85 -4.36
N SER A 167 -4.45 -1.54 -4.49
CA SER A 167 -5.08 -0.57 -3.58
C SER A 167 -5.12 -1.13 -2.14
N TYR A 168 -4.02 -0.94 -1.40
CA TYR A 168 -3.87 -1.24 0.04
C TYR A 168 -4.72 -0.31 0.92
N ASP A 169 -5.50 0.59 0.31
CA ASP A 169 -6.41 1.45 1.05
C ASP A 169 -7.58 0.62 1.60
N ARG A 170 -7.45 0.30 2.89
CA ARG A 170 -8.48 -0.33 3.71
C ARG A 170 -9.83 0.40 3.62
N GLY A 171 -9.81 1.73 3.54
CA GLY A 171 -11.04 2.53 3.54
C GLY A 171 -11.93 2.21 2.34
N ILE A 172 -11.34 2.01 1.15
CA ILE A 172 -12.10 1.64 -0.04
C ILE A 172 -12.77 0.27 0.14
N TRP A 173 -12.03 -0.72 0.64
CA TRP A 173 -12.56 -2.06 0.88
C TRP A 173 -13.62 -2.10 1.96
N ASP A 174 -13.47 -1.34 3.05
CA ASP A 174 -14.48 -1.22 4.10
C ASP A 174 -15.80 -0.65 3.53
N HIS A 175 -15.73 0.34 2.63
CA HIS A 175 -16.90 0.86 1.94
C HIS A 175 -17.50 -0.10 0.90
N ILE A 176 -16.68 -0.86 0.15
CA ILE A 176 -17.17 -1.89 -0.77
C ILE A 176 -17.88 -3.00 0.00
N ASN A 177 -17.30 -3.46 1.11
CA ASN A 177 -17.89 -4.48 1.99
C ASN A 177 -19.22 -4.07 2.59
N GLY A 178 -19.37 -2.79 2.94
CA GLY A 178 -20.61 -2.24 3.51
C GLY A 178 -21.74 -2.01 2.48
N ARG A 179 -21.50 -2.26 1.19
CA ARG A 179 -22.45 -1.99 0.11
C ARG A 179 -23.00 -3.26 -0.51
N THR A 180 -24.25 -3.20 -0.95
CA THR A 180 -24.82 -4.22 -1.83
C THR A 180 -24.24 -4.03 -3.23
N LEU A 181 -23.53 -5.04 -3.72
CA LEU A 181 -23.00 -5.08 -5.07
C LEU A 181 -23.98 -5.81 -5.99
N THR A 182 -24.06 -5.41 -7.26
CA THR A 182 -24.77 -6.21 -8.26
C THR A 182 -23.94 -7.44 -8.62
N GLN A 183 -24.57 -8.51 -9.12
CA GLN A 183 -23.84 -9.72 -9.55
C GLN A 183 -22.72 -9.39 -10.55
N ALA A 184 -22.97 -8.48 -11.50
CA ALA A 184 -21.97 -8.04 -12.47
C ALA A 184 -20.77 -7.33 -11.80
N GLN A 185 -21.00 -6.56 -10.74
CA GLN A 185 -19.94 -5.91 -9.97
C GLN A 185 -19.14 -6.94 -9.17
N THR A 186 -19.81 -7.89 -8.52
CA THR A 186 -19.15 -8.99 -7.79
C THR A 186 -18.28 -9.83 -8.72
N THR A 187 -18.82 -10.23 -9.89
CA THR A 187 -18.06 -10.96 -10.91
C THR A 187 -16.84 -10.16 -11.39
N SER A 188 -17.01 -8.88 -11.74
CA SER A 188 -15.89 -8.07 -12.23
C SER A 188 -14.80 -7.85 -11.18
N LEU A 189 -15.15 -7.71 -9.90
CA LEU A 189 -14.18 -7.65 -8.81
C LEU A 189 -13.47 -9.00 -8.63
N ALA A 190 -14.21 -10.10 -8.63
CA ALA A 190 -13.66 -11.44 -8.49
C ALA A 190 -12.65 -11.75 -9.59
N GLU A 191 -12.99 -11.50 -10.87
CA GLU A 191 -12.09 -11.67 -12.01
C GLU A 191 -10.78 -10.93 -11.81
N ARG A 192 -10.83 -9.67 -11.37
CA ARG A 192 -9.61 -8.86 -11.20
C ARG A 192 -8.73 -9.32 -10.05
N ILE A 193 -9.33 -9.77 -8.95
CA ILE A 193 -8.58 -10.39 -7.85
C ILE A 193 -7.88 -11.67 -8.35
N LEU A 194 -8.51 -12.42 -9.26
CA LEU A 194 -7.93 -13.62 -9.86
C LEU A 194 -6.95 -13.33 -11.01
N ASP A 195 -6.97 -12.13 -11.57
CA ASP A 195 -5.98 -11.67 -12.55
C ASP A 195 -4.66 -11.24 -11.87
N GLU A 196 -4.65 -11.03 -10.55
CA GLU A 196 -3.41 -10.79 -9.80
C GLU A 196 -2.50 -12.04 -9.81
N PRO A 197 -1.19 -11.91 -10.12
CA PRO A 197 -0.28 -13.04 -10.22
C PRO A 197 -0.30 -13.94 -8.98
N ALA A 198 -0.21 -15.25 -9.20
CA ALA A 198 -0.16 -16.23 -8.12
C ALA A 198 1.06 -16.06 -7.19
N SER A 199 2.18 -15.57 -7.75
CA SER A 199 3.42 -15.28 -7.03
C SER A 199 3.27 -14.13 -6.04
N ASP A 200 2.34 -13.22 -6.31
CA ASP A 200 2.17 -12.01 -5.53
C ASP A 200 1.23 -12.29 -4.36
N ARG A 201 1.51 -11.58 -3.26
CA ARG A 201 0.62 -11.61 -2.10
C ARG A 201 -0.63 -10.86 -2.50
N LEU A 202 -1.74 -11.59 -2.63
CA LEU A 202 -3.06 -10.97 -2.68
C LEU A 202 -3.16 -9.97 -1.54
N ASN A 203 -3.65 -8.78 -1.87
CA ASN A 203 -3.99 -7.78 -0.88
C ASN A 203 -4.92 -8.42 0.17
N SER A 204 -4.62 -8.24 1.47
CA SER A 204 -5.37 -8.91 2.53
C SER A 204 -6.84 -8.52 2.56
N PHE A 205 -7.16 -7.28 2.20
CA PHE A 205 -8.54 -6.80 2.14
C PHE A 205 -9.29 -7.35 0.93
N ALA A 206 -8.62 -7.43 -0.23
CA ALA A 206 -9.18 -8.05 -1.43
C ALA A 206 -9.44 -9.54 -1.21
N SER A 207 -8.48 -10.22 -0.59
CA SER A 207 -8.59 -11.61 -0.15
C SER A 207 -9.81 -11.78 0.76
N ASP A 208 -9.87 -11.05 1.88
CA ASP A 208 -10.96 -11.15 2.85
C ASP A 208 -12.32 -10.89 2.20
N TRP A 209 -12.43 -9.88 1.34
CA TRP A 209 -13.64 -9.63 0.55
C TRP A 209 -14.00 -10.84 -0.32
N PHE A 210 -13.05 -11.39 -1.10
CA PHE A 210 -13.31 -12.53 -1.99
C PHE A 210 -13.80 -13.74 -1.21
N PHE A 211 -13.22 -14.03 -0.05
CA PHE A 211 -13.66 -15.16 0.78
C PHE A 211 -15.00 -14.94 1.45
N ASP A 212 -15.28 -13.73 1.93
CA ASP A 212 -16.59 -13.43 2.50
C ASP A 212 -17.69 -13.62 1.43
N ARG A 213 -17.43 -13.23 0.17
CA ARG A 213 -18.34 -13.48 -0.96
C ARG A 213 -18.43 -14.96 -1.35
N LEU A 214 -17.31 -15.67 -1.29
CA LEU A 214 -17.23 -17.10 -1.57
C LEU A 214 -18.06 -17.90 -0.55
N VAL A 215 -17.95 -17.59 0.74
CA VAL A 215 -18.75 -18.20 1.82
C VAL A 215 -20.23 -17.85 1.69
N ALA A 216 -20.54 -16.63 1.23
CA ALA A 216 -21.91 -16.22 0.94
C ALA A 216 -22.53 -16.89 -0.30
N GLY A 217 -21.75 -17.67 -1.08
CA GLY A 217 -22.22 -18.30 -2.31
C GLY A 217 -22.42 -17.32 -3.47
N GLU A 218 -21.83 -16.13 -3.40
CA GLU A 218 -21.97 -15.08 -4.42
C GLU A 218 -20.95 -15.22 -5.57
N ILE A 219 -19.92 -16.04 -5.37
CA ILE A 219 -18.85 -16.34 -6.33
C ILE A 219 -19.21 -17.60 -7.13
N SER A 220 -19.17 -17.53 -8.46
CA SER A 220 -19.49 -18.67 -9.33
C SER A 220 -18.43 -19.77 -9.25
N GLU A 221 -18.84 -21.02 -9.45
CA GLU A 221 -17.96 -22.20 -9.43
C GLU A 221 -16.73 -22.07 -10.35
N SER A 222 -16.89 -21.45 -11.53
CA SER A 222 -15.79 -21.18 -12.45
C SER A 222 -14.68 -20.32 -11.84
N HIS A 223 -15.03 -19.31 -11.03
CA HIS A 223 -14.05 -18.48 -10.33
C HIS A 223 -13.39 -19.24 -9.17
N ILE A 224 -14.14 -20.14 -8.51
CA ILE A 224 -13.59 -21.01 -7.46
C ILE A 224 -12.55 -21.96 -8.07
N GLU A 225 -12.87 -22.58 -9.20
CA GLU A 225 -11.96 -23.46 -9.93
C GLU A 225 -10.70 -22.72 -10.36
N ARG A 226 -10.85 -21.54 -10.98
CA ARG A 226 -9.73 -20.70 -11.37
C ARG A 226 -8.85 -20.34 -10.17
N PHE A 227 -9.46 -19.87 -9.08
CA PHE A 227 -8.74 -19.54 -7.84
C PHE A 227 -7.91 -20.71 -7.31
N VAL A 228 -8.49 -21.91 -7.26
CA VAL A 228 -7.78 -23.10 -6.77
C VAL A 228 -6.64 -23.48 -7.71
N ARG A 229 -6.86 -23.48 -9.03
CA ARG A 229 -5.83 -23.83 -10.00
C ARG A 229 -4.65 -22.84 -9.98
N ASP A 230 -4.93 -21.56 -9.77
CA ASP A 230 -3.90 -20.52 -9.71
C ASP A 230 -3.11 -20.58 -8.39
N ARG A 231 -3.74 -21.02 -7.29
CA ARG A 231 -3.15 -21.00 -5.94
C ARG A 231 -2.68 -22.35 -5.44
N VAL A 232 -3.00 -23.46 -6.10
CA VAL A 232 -2.56 -24.80 -5.73
C VAL A 232 -1.87 -25.45 -6.91
N VAL A 233 -0.55 -25.57 -6.82
CA VAL A 233 0.27 -26.25 -7.82
C VAL A 233 0.41 -27.71 -7.42
N LEU A 234 -0.05 -28.59 -8.30
CA LEU A 234 0.09 -30.04 -8.14
C LEU A 234 1.17 -30.55 -9.09
N THR A 235 2.23 -31.14 -8.54
CA THR A 235 3.29 -31.78 -9.31
C THR A 235 3.35 -33.26 -9.00
N LEU A 236 3.69 -34.06 -10.01
CA LEU A 236 3.90 -35.50 -9.87
C LEU A 236 5.31 -35.82 -10.37
N GLN A 237 6.11 -36.39 -9.49
CA GLN A 237 7.46 -36.87 -9.80
C GLN A 237 7.46 -38.38 -9.71
N ALA A 238 8.16 -39.05 -10.63
CA ALA A 238 8.29 -40.49 -10.60
C ALA A 238 9.76 -40.87 -10.84
N SER A 239 10.24 -41.85 -10.09
CA SER A 239 11.57 -42.41 -10.28
C SER A 239 11.56 -43.93 -10.16
N PRO A 240 12.37 -44.66 -10.95
CA PRO A 240 12.58 -46.08 -10.74
C PRO A 240 13.16 -46.32 -9.35
N SER A 241 12.64 -47.33 -8.65
CA SER A 241 13.00 -47.66 -7.28
C SER A 241 13.57 -49.08 -7.20
N GLY A 242 14.74 -49.29 -7.80
CA GLY A 242 15.47 -50.57 -7.77
C GLY A 242 15.31 -51.41 -9.04
N THR A 243 15.56 -52.71 -8.94
CA THR A 243 15.45 -53.68 -10.04
C THR A 243 14.08 -54.36 -10.05
N GLY A 244 13.44 -54.46 -11.21
CA GLY A 244 12.21 -55.25 -11.40
C GLY A 244 10.91 -54.46 -11.54
N GLY A 245 10.94 -53.30 -12.22
CA GLY A 245 9.70 -52.56 -12.52
C GLY A 245 9.09 -51.80 -11.33
N ASP A 246 9.84 -51.64 -10.24
CA ASP A 246 9.41 -50.84 -9.10
C ASP A 246 9.55 -49.35 -9.40
N VAL A 247 8.49 -48.58 -9.16
CA VAL A 247 8.46 -47.13 -9.34
C VAL A 247 8.02 -46.44 -8.05
N ARG A 248 8.76 -45.41 -7.66
CA ARG A 248 8.37 -44.48 -6.60
C ARG A 248 7.75 -43.24 -7.24
N ALA A 249 6.46 -43.05 -7.03
CA ALA A 249 5.73 -41.85 -7.44
C ALA A 249 5.51 -40.94 -6.24
N VAL A 250 5.82 -39.67 -6.40
CA VAL A 250 5.70 -38.62 -5.37
C VAL A 250 4.85 -37.50 -5.94
N ALA A 251 3.64 -37.36 -5.41
CA ALA A 251 2.80 -36.21 -5.70
C ALA A 251 3.02 -35.13 -4.65
N ILE A 252 3.17 -33.89 -5.08
CA ILE A 252 3.42 -32.73 -4.24
C ILE A 252 2.38 -31.67 -4.59
N ALA A 253 1.51 -31.35 -3.64
CA ALA A 253 0.62 -30.20 -3.72
C ALA A 253 1.23 -29.05 -2.92
N GLU A 254 1.41 -27.90 -3.56
CA GLU A 254 1.93 -26.69 -2.96
C GLU A 254 0.92 -25.56 -3.09
N ALA A 255 0.57 -24.91 -1.97
CA ALA A 255 -0.21 -23.69 -2.01
C ALA A 255 0.72 -22.49 -2.26
N VAL A 256 0.52 -21.83 -3.40
CA VAL A 256 1.30 -20.68 -3.87
C VAL A 256 0.52 -19.38 -3.60
N GLY A 257 1.25 -18.36 -3.17
CA GLY A 257 0.65 -17.11 -2.73
C GLY A 257 0.06 -17.19 -1.32
N TRP A 258 -0.45 -16.06 -0.85
CA TRP A 258 -1.02 -15.96 0.50
C TRP A 258 -2.51 -16.30 0.47
N ALA A 259 -2.91 -17.38 1.15
CA ALA A 259 -4.31 -17.58 1.53
C ALA A 259 -4.53 -16.90 2.90
N PRO A 260 -5.59 -16.09 3.07
CA PRO A 260 -5.86 -15.47 4.36
C PRO A 260 -6.22 -16.51 5.40
N TYR A 261 -6.11 -16.12 6.66
CA TYR A 261 -6.33 -16.98 7.83
C TYR A 261 -7.68 -17.67 7.89
N ARG A 262 -8.65 -17.24 7.08
CA ARG A 262 -10.02 -17.77 7.04
C ARG A 262 -10.20 -18.94 6.08
N LEU A 263 -9.29 -19.14 5.12
CA LEU A 263 -9.41 -20.22 4.14
C LEU A 263 -8.42 -21.35 4.46
N ARG A 264 -8.88 -22.59 4.34
CA ARG A 264 -8.05 -23.77 4.38
C ARG A 264 -8.27 -24.60 3.12
N PHE A 265 -7.17 -25.02 2.50
CA PHE A 265 -7.17 -26.03 1.45
C PHE A 265 -7.05 -27.40 2.11
N GLU A 266 -8.12 -28.18 2.08
CA GLU A 266 -8.11 -29.56 2.53
C GLU A 266 -7.99 -30.47 1.32
N LEU A 267 -6.89 -31.22 1.26
CA LEU A 267 -6.62 -32.12 0.14
C LEU A 267 -7.21 -33.48 0.47
N ALA A 268 -8.07 -33.96 -0.43
CA ALA A 268 -8.85 -35.17 -0.24
C ALA A 268 -8.85 -36.03 -1.51
N GLY A 269 -9.12 -37.33 -1.36
CA GLY A 269 -9.45 -38.21 -2.50
C GLY A 269 -8.30 -38.42 -3.46
N VAL A 270 -7.14 -38.76 -2.91
CA VAL A 270 -5.88 -38.91 -3.65
C VAL A 270 -5.82 -40.27 -4.32
N GLY A 271 -5.67 -40.28 -5.64
CA GLY A 271 -5.56 -41.51 -6.43
C GLY A 271 -4.48 -41.47 -7.48
N LEU A 272 -3.81 -42.61 -7.71
CA LEU A 272 -2.80 -42.79 -8.76
C LEU A 272 -3.28 -43.81 -9.80
N GLY A 273 -3.43 -43.37 -11.04
CA GLY A 273 -3.74 -44.19 -12.22
C GLY A 273 -2.50 -44.39 -13.11
N ILE A 274 -2.53 -45.44 -13.92
CA ILE A 274 -1.47 -45.86 -14.83
C ILE A 274 -2.07 -46.02 -16.22
N ASP A 275 -1.43 -45.45 -17.25
CA ASP A 275 -1.77 -45.60 -18.67
C ASP A 275 -3.25 -45.32 -18.98
N GLY A 276 -3.80 -44.25 -18.41
CA GLY A 276 -5.20 -43.84 -18.59
C GLY A 276 -6.22 -44.63 -17.76
N GLY A 277 -5.79 -45.68 -17.05
CA GLY A 277 -6.62 -46.44 -16.12
C GLY A 277 -7.17 -45.58 -14.96
N PRO A 278 -8.27 -46.02 -14.33
CA PRO A 278 -8.79 -45.36 -13.14
C PRO A 278 -7.76 -45.48 -11.99
N PRO A 279 -7.70 -44.50 -11.08
CA PRO A 279 -6.76 -44.53 -9.97
C PRO A 279 -6.98 -45.76 -9.06
N ALA A 280 -5.93 -46.59 -8.91
CA ALA A 280 -6.00 -47.93 -8.32
C ALA A 280 -6.14 -47.95 -6.79
N ALA A 281 -5.90 -46.83 -6.11
CA ALA A 281 -6.09 -46.70 -4.68
C ALA A 281 -6.45 -45.26 -4.31
N ARG A 282 -7.62 -45.04 -3.68
CA ARG A 282 -7.96 -43.74 -3.10
C ARG A 282 -7.53 -43.72 -1.63
N SER A 283 -6.47 -42.97 -1.34
CA SER A 283 -6.11 -42.68 0.05
C SER A 283 -7.16 -41.74 0.64
N THR A 284 -7.79 -42.16 1.75
CA THR A 284 -8.65 -41.30 2.58
C THR A 284 -7.84 -40.42 3.53
N ASN A 285 -6.51 -40.51 3.55
CA ASN A 285 -5.68 -39.68 4.41
C ASN A 285 -5.77 -38.21 4.00
N PHE A 286 -6.49 -37.44 4.81
CA PHE A 286 -6.60 -36.00 4.69
C PHE A 286 -5.29 -35.34 5.09
N ARG A 287 -4.87 -34.38 4.29
CA ARG A 287 -3.79 -33.48 4.65
C ARG A 287 -4.26 -32.06 4.41
N SER A 288 -4.24 -31.26 5.48
CA SER A 288 -4.56 -29.85 5.39
C SER A 288 -3.30 -29.08 5.06
N ILE A 289 -3.31 -28.30 3.98
CA ILE A 289 -2.32 -27.22 3.82
C ILE A 289 -2.82 -26.05 4.66
N ARG A 290 -2.13 -25.79 5.77
CA ARG A 290 -2.40 -24.61 6.59
C ARG A 290 -1.36 -23.54 6.30
N HIS A 291 -1.83 -22.38 5.90
CA HIS A 291 -0.97 -21.23 5.84
C HIS A 291 -0.72 -20.68 7.25
N SER A 292 0.50 -20.90 7.78
CA SER A 292 0.94 -20.29 9.03
C SER A 292 1.74 -19.01 8.73
N ARG A 293 1.52 -17.94 9.52
CA ARG A 293 2.38 -16.73 9.47
C ARG A 293 3.84 -17.04 9.81
N THR A 294 4.05 -18.04 10.68
CA THR A 294 5.33 -18.23 11.35
C THR A 294 6.19 -19.32 10.71
N THR A 295 5.60 -20.20 9.89
CA THR A 295 6.31 -21.34 9.30
C THR A 295 5.98 -21.47 7.80
N PRO A 296 6.91 -21.06 6.92
CA PRO A 296 6.80 -21.26 5.47
C PRO A 296 6.63 -22.74 5.07
N GLU A 297 7.10 -23.65 5.93
CA GLU A 297 7.15 -25.10 5.71
C GLU A 297 5.77 -25.79 5.61
N ALA A 298 4.69 -25.15 6.07
CA ALA A 298 3.34 -25.73 6.05
C ALA A 298 2.60 -25.56 4.70
N ARG A 299 3.28 -25.14 3.63
CA ARG A 299 2.70 -24.88 2.30
C ARG A 299 2.61 -26.11 1.40
N THR A 300 3.34 -27.18 1.75
CA THR A 300 3.54 -28.30 0.86
C THR A 300 3.01 -29.58 1.50
N THR A 301 2.28 -30.35 0.72
CA THR A 301 1.80 -31.68 1.10
C THR A 301 2.31 -32.69 0.09
N GLN A 302 2.90 -33.77 0.60
CA GLN A 302 3.45 -34.85 -0.23
C GLN A 302 2.72 -36.17 0.01
N TRP A 303 2.45 -36.89 -1.07
CA TRP A 303 2.04 -38.30 -1.06
C TRP A 303 3.07 -39.13 -1.80
N THR A 304 3.51 -40.21 -1.18
CA THR A 304 4.44 -41.16 -1.80
C THR A 304 3.71 -42.47 -2.04
N HIS A 305 3.73 -42.92 -3.29
CA HIS A 305 3.19 -44.20 -3.74
C HIS A 305 4.34 -45.07 -4.23
N ARG A 306 4.33 -46.34 -3.85
CA ARG A 306 5.21 -47.36 -4.42
C ARG A 306 4.37 -48.24 -5.32
N ILE A 307 4.72 -48.28 -6.60
CA ILE A 307 4.13 -49.15 -7.62
C ILE A 307 5.10 -50.29 -7.82
N THR A 308 4.62 -51.53 -7.71
CA THR A 308 5.45 -52.74 -7.88
C THR A 308 4.99 -53.51 -9.10
N GLY A 309 5.93 -54.11 -9.83
CA GLY A 309 5.61 -54.95 -10.99
C GLY A 309 5.04 -54.16 -12.18
N LEU A 310 5.46 -52.90 -12.35
CA LEU A 310 5.10 -52.14 -13.55
C LEU A 310 5.81 -52.75 -14.75
N GLU A 311 5.07 -53.03 -15.81
CA GLU A 311 5.64 -53.60 -17.03
C GLU A 311 6.71 -52.66 -17.64
N PRO A 312 7.83 -53.20 -18.14
CA PRO A 312 8.88 -52.42 -18.80
C PRO A 312 8.35 -51.53 -19.93
N GLY A 313 9.04 -50.42 -20.19
CA GLY A 313 8.68 -49.45 -21.21
C GLY A 313 8.22 -48.10 -20.66
N GLU A 314 7.75 -47.24 -21.57
CA GLU A 314 7.25 -45.91 -21.22
C GLU A 314 5.84 -45.99 -20.65
N ARG A 315 5.65 -45.43 -19.45
CA ARG A 315 4.40 -45.49 -18.69
C ARG A 315 3.97 -44.10 -18.29
N THR A 316 2.68 -43.80 -18.45
CA THR A 316 2.10 -42.52 -18.02
C THR A 316 1.42 -42.71 -16.67
N LEU A 317 1.93 -42.00 -15.66
CA LEU A 317 1.30 -41.95 -14.35
C LEU A 317 0.41 -40.72 -14.26
N ARG A 318 -0.80 -40.90 -13.73
CA ARG A 318 -1.76 -39.83 -13.48
C ARG A 318 -2.12 -39.80 -12.01
N PHE A 319 -1.95 -38.65 -11.37
CA PHE A 319 -2.36 -38.41 -10.00
C PHE A 319 -3.53 -37.43 -9.97
N GLU A 320 -4.58 -37.79 -9.25
CA GLU A 320 -5.78 -36.98 -9.04
C GLU A 320 -5.91 -36.60 -7.57
N CYS A 321 -6.24 -35.34 -7.28
CA CYS A 321 -6.62 -34.91 -5.94
C CYS A 321 -7.80 -33.93 -6.00
N TRP A 322 -8.59 -33.91 -4.92
CA TRP A 322 -9.65 -32.94 -4.71
C TRP A 322 -9.17 -31.92 -3.69
N VAL A 323 -9.20 -30.65 -4.07
CA VAL A 323 -9.00 -29.52 -3.16
C VAL A 323 -10.36 -29.08 -2.66
N VAL A 324 -10.61 -29.26 -1.37
CA VAL A 324 -11.82 -28.80 -0.70
C VAL A 324 -11.52 -27.50 0.02
N LEU A 325 -12.30 -26.47 -0.29
CA LEU A 325 -12.22 -25.18 0.37
C LEU A 325 -13.08 -25.21 1.62
N THR A 326 -12.45 -24.98 2.77
CA THR A 326 -13.14 -24.95 4.07
C THR A 326 -12.83 -23.66 4.82
N HIS A 327 -13.75 -23.26 5.69
CA HIS A 327 -13.54 -22.15 6.59
C HIS A 327 -12.63 -22.59 7.75
N SER A 328 -11.60 -21.81 8.07
CA SER A 328 -10.54 -22.21 9.01
C SER A 328 -11.02 -22.50 10.44
N PHE A 329 -12.16 -21.93 10.82
CA PHE A 329 -12.82 -22.14 12.12
C PHE A 329 -13.80 -23.32 12.13
N SER A 330 -14.08 -23.93 10.97
CA SER A 330 -14.89 -25.14 10.92
C SER A 330 -14.01 -26.36 11.22
N SER A 331 -14.45 -27.19 12.17
CA SER A 331 -13.93 -28.54 12.35
C SER A 331 -14.68 -29.48 11.40
N SER A 332 -14.53 -29.26 10.09
CA SER A 332 -15.12 -30.14 9.10
C SER A 332 -14.37 -31.48 9.10
N THR A 333 -15.09 -32.56 9.40
CA THR A 333 -14.60 -33.92 9.14
C THR A 333 -15.09 -34.26 7.74
N ILE A 334 -14.23 -34.22 6.73
CA ILE A 334 -14.66 -34.59 5.37
C ILE A 334 -14.98 -36.09 5.36
N VAL A 335 -16.24 -36.46 5.10
CA VAL A 335 -16.66 -37.86 5.00
C VAL A 335 -16.87 -38.20 3.53
N TRP A 336 -16.10 -39.16 3.01
CA TRP A 336 -16.28 -39.67 1.66
C TRP A 336 -17.50 -40.59 1.60
N GLN A 337 -18.54 -40.17 0.87
CA GLN A 337 -19.60 -41.08 0.43
C GLN A 337 -19.14 -41.74 -0.88
N SER A 338 -18.80 -43.03 -0.81
CA SER A 338 -18.63 -43.98 -1.93
C SER A 338 -18.21 -43.41 -3.30
N GLN A 339 -16.93 -43.57 -3.66
CA GLN A 339 -16.34 -43.56 -5.03
C GLN A 339 -16.62 -42.38 -6.00
N THR A 340 -17.54 -41.48 -5.75
CA THR A 340 -17.93 -40.41 -6.68
C THR A 340 -18.08 -39.10 -5.93
N ILE A 341 -16.98 -38.32 -5.92
CA ILE A 341 -16.93 -36.92 -5.49
C ILE A 341 -17.18 -36.77 -3.97
N PRO A 342 -16.37 -35.98 -3.23
CA PRO A 342 -16.77 -35.64 -1.88
C PRO A 342 -18.06 -34.83 -2.00
N ALA A 343 -19.20 -35.38 -1.56
CA ALA A 343 -20.39 -34.56 -1.37
C ALA A 343 -19.99 -33.40 -0.45
N PRO A 344 -20.43 -32.16 -0.76
CA PRO A 344 -20.07 -31.00 0.06
C PRO A 344 -20.48 -31.28 1.51
N VAL A 345 -19.48 -31.44 2.36
CA VAL A 345 -19.69 -31.67 3.79
C VAL A 345 -20.17 -30.36 4.38
N HIS A 346 -20.98 -30.40 5.44
CA HIS A 346 -21.37 -29.18 6.17
C HIS A 346 -20.13 -28.29 6.43
N GLY A 347 -20.12 -27.11 5.81
CA GLY A 347 -19.02 -26.13 5.90
C GLY A 347 -18.01 -26.13 4.75
N SER A 348 -18.13 -27.03 3.75
CA SER A 348 -17.37 -26.92 2.51
C SER A 348 -17.96 -25.82 1.63
N ILE A 349 -17.08 -24.96 1.12
CA ILE A 349 -17.45 -23.83 0.27
C ILE A 349 -17.45 -24.25 -1.20
N GLY A 350 -16.58 -25.17 -1.57
CA GLY A 350 -16.48 -25.74 -2.92
C GLY A 350 -15.39 -26.81 -2.96
N SER A 351 -15.39 -27.60 -4.03
CA SER A 351 -14.35 -28.59 -4.28
C SER A 351 -13.89 -28.53 -5.73
N VAL A 352 -12.58 -28.57 -5.95
CA VAL A 352 -11.98 -28.51 -7.28
C VAL A 352 -11.09 -29.72 -7.46
N ARG A 353 -11.24 -30.42 -8.58
CA ARG A 353 -10.39 -31.54 -8.95
C ARG A 353 -9.13 -31.03 -9.64
N LEU A 354 -7.97 -31.40 -9.11
CA LEU A 354 -6.67 -31.19 -9.74
C LEU A 354 -6.10 -32.52 -10.23
N GLU A 355 -5.32 -32.44 -11.28
CA GLU A 355 -4.69 -33.60 -11.93
C GLU A 355 -3.25 -33.25 -12.32
N ALA A 356 -2.34 -34.18 -12.09
CA ALA A 356 -0.95 -34.09 -12.54
C ALA A 356 -0.54 -35.39 -13.21
N THR A 357 0.13 -35.27 -14.34
CA THR A 357 0.61 -36.41 -15.12
C THR A 357 2.12 -36.35 -15.27
N THR A 358 2.78 -37.50 -15.20
CA THR A 358 4.20 -37.63 -15.54
C THR A 358 4.43 -38.92 -16.30
N THR A 359 5.39 -38.90 -17.21
CA THR A 359 5.82 -40.08 -17.93
C THR A 359 7.13 -40.61 -17.33
N ILE A 360 7.28 -41.93 -17.28
CA ILE A 360 8.48 -42.60 -16.77
C ILE A 360 8.85 -43.78 -17.66
N SER A 361 10.13 -43.95 -17.93
CA SER A 361 10.67 -45.15 -18.59
C SER A 361 11.04 -46.18 -17.53
N VAL A 362 10.36 -47.32 -17.57
CA VAL A 362 10.60 -48.47 -16.69
C VAL A 362 11.64 -49.37 -17.37
N PRO A 363 12.80 -49.63 -16.73
CA PRO A 363 13.89 -50.41 -17.32
C PRO A 363 13.56 -51.90 -17.48
#